data_AF-A0AAW9W8H4-F1
#
_entry.id   AF-A0AAW9W8H4-F1
#
_cell.length_a   1.000
_cell.length_b   1.000
_cell.length_c   1.000
_cell.angle_alpha   90.00
_cell.angle_beta   90.00
_cell.angle_gamma   90.00
#
_symmetry.space_group_name_H-M   'P 1'
#
loop_
_entity.id
_entity.type
_entity.pdbx_description
1 polymer ?
#
loop_
_entity_poly.entity_id
_entity_poly.type
_entity_poly.pdbx_seq_one_letter_code
_entity_poly.pdbx_strand_id
1 'polypeptide(L)'
;LYSRHLNSTINGIIFIREDELPDAINQVDFIITCFSNHIETDNFINEFLLNIQSLRKTIVIDFTTSRIDCVEKFKKTVEIKGGYYIEAPFTGGKLGSNSGQLSIFFHIDEGVN
;
A
#
# COMPACT_ATOMS: atom_id res chain seq x y z
N LEU A 1 -6.86 -0.75 13.44
CA LEU A 1 -7.17 -2.18 13.70
C LEU A 1 -5.87 -2.96 13.54
N TYR A 2 -5.38 -3.64 14.58
CA TYR A 2 -4.19 -4.50 14.50
C TYR A 2 -4.60 -5.98 14.58
N SER A 3 -4.06 -6.81 13.69
CA SER A 3 -4.28 -8.26 13.70
C SER A 3 -3.44 -8.91 14.81
N ARG A 4 -4.06 -9.72 15.67
CA ARG A 4 -3.36 -10.44 16.76
C ARG A 4 -2.28 -11.40 16.25
N HIS A 5 -2.34 -11.81 14.98
CA HIS A 5 -1.34 -12.69 14.37
C HIS A 5 0.02 -12.03 14.21
N LEU A 6 0.05 -10.71 14.06
CA LEU A 6 1.30 -9.96 14.00
C LEU A 6 2.01 -9.91 15.38
N ASN A 7 1.30 -10.16 16.49
CA ASN A 7 1.92 -10.21 17.82
C ASN A 7 2.89 -11.40 18.00
N SER A 8 2.81 -12.41 17.13
CA SER A 8 3.75 -13.55 17.13
C SER A 8 5.13 -13.19 16.58
N THR A 9 5.24 -12.06 15.86
CA THR A 9 6.49 -11.49 15.35
C THR A 9 7.15 -10.67 16.45
N ILE A 10 7.91 -11.32 17.33
CA ILE A 10 8.81 -10.65 18.27
C ILE A 10 9.79 -9.81 17.44
N ASN A 11 9.78 -8.48 17.61
CA ASN A 11 10.50 -7.46 16.83
C ASN A 11 10.04 -7.20 15.38
N GLY A 12 8.93 -7.79 14.91
CA GLY A 12 8.47 -7.62 13.52
C GLY A 12 7.41 -6.54 13.29
N ILE A 13 6.85 -5.95 14.35
CA ILE A 13 5.96 -4.79 14.24
C ILE A 13 6.61 -3.59 14.92
N ILE A 14 6.72 -2.50 14.18
CA ILE A 14 7.06 -1.19 14.73
C ILE A 14 5.82 -0.31 14.55
N PHE A 15 5.34 0.24 15.65
CA PHE A 15 4.31 1.27 15.62
C PHE A 15 5.02 2.61 15.47
N ILE A 16 4.81 3.26 14.33
CA ILE A 16 5.33 4.60 14.05
C ILE A 16 4.20 5.61 14.20
N ARG A 17 4.54 6.81 14.63
CA ARG A 17 3.58 7.91 14.55
C ARG A 17 3.50 8.43 13.12
N GLU A 18 2.40 9.09 12.80
CA GLU A 18 2.14 9.62 11.45
C GLU A 18 3.19 10.66 11.03
N ASP A 19 3.72 11.45 11.97
CA ASP A 19 4.82 12.40 11.73
C ASP A 19 6.16 11.73 11.38
N GLU A 20 6.36 10.47 11.76
CA GLU A 20 7.59 9.69 11.49
C GLU A 20 7.50 8.87 10.19
N LEU A 21 6.32 8.81 9.58
CA LEU A 21 6.04 8.01 8.39
C LEU A 21 6.95 8.33 7.19
N PRO A 22 7.29 9.60 6.88
CA PRO A 22 8.18 9.91 5.76
C PRO A 22 9.57 9.27 5.90
N ASP A 23 10.12 9.22 7.12
CA ASP A 23 11.44 8.62 7.38
C ASP A 23 11.38 7.09 7.30
N ALA A 24 10.28 6.48 7.75
CA ALA A 24 10.07 5.04 7.68
C ALA A 24 9.92 4.56 6.22
N ILE A 25 9.18 5.28 5.39
CA ILE A 25 8.95 4.91 3.98
C ILE A 25 10.25 4.83 3.18
N ASN A 26 11.22 5.71 3.47
CA ASN A 26 12.51 5.70 2.78
C ASN A 26 13.40 4.48 3.10
N GLN A 27 12.99 3.63 4.04
CA GLN A 27 13.75 2.48 4.53
C GLN A 27 13.12 1.13 4.15
N VAL A 28 12.04 1.13 3.35
CA VAL A 28 11.31 -0.09 3.01
C VAL A 28 11.30 -0.35 1.50
N ASP A 29 11.43 -1.62 1.14
CA ASP A 29 11.29 -2.07 -0.26
C ASP A 29 9.82 -2.15 -0.70
N PHE A 30 8.91 -2.38 0.25
CA PHE A 30 7.49 -2.58 -0.01
C PHE A 30 6.61 -1.74 0.93
N ILE A 31 5.54 -1.17 0.38
CA ILE A 31 4.44 -0.57 1.12
C ILE A 31 3.17 -1.34 0.72
N ILE A 32 2.43 -1.86 1.70
CA ILE A 32 1.14 -2.52 1.44
C ILE A 32 0.04 -1.67 2.07
N THR A 33 -0.86 -1.14 1.26
CA THR A 33 -2.00 -0.34 1.73
C THR A 33 -3.28 -1.16 1.69
N CYS A 34 -4.18 -0.95 2.66
CA CYS A 34 -5.46 -1.65 2.75
C CYS A 34 -6.47 -0.75 3.49
N PHE A 35 -6.95 0.28 2.80
CA PHE A 35 -7.88 1.26 3.35
C PHE A 35 -9.33 0.83 3.18
N SER A 36 -10.24 1.54 3.86
CA SER A 36 -11.67 1.21 3.80
C SER A 36 -12.30 1.59 2.45
N ASN A 37 -11.71 2.57 1.76
CA ASN A 37 -12.19 3.12 0.50
C ASN A 37 -11.09 3.91 -0.23
N HIS A 38 -11.38 4.28 -1.48
CA HIS A 38 -10.48 5.07 -2.32
C HIS A 38 -10.22 6.49 -1.80
N ILE A 39 -11.11 7.09 -0.99
CA ILE A 39 -10.89 8.44 -0.43
C ILE A 39 -9.75 8.40 0.60
N GLU A 40 -9.77 7.43 1.51
CA GLU A 40 -8.69 7.21 2.47
C GLU A 40 -7.35 6.91 1.78
N THR A 41 -7.40 6.13 0.68
CA THR A 41 -6.22 5.85 -0.15
C THR A 41 -5.69 7.11 -0.82
N ASP A 42 -6.58 7.95 -1.37
CA ASP A 42 -6.22 9.22 -2.00
C ASP A 42 -5.56 10.18 -1.01
N ASN A 43 -6.08 10.26 0.22
CA ASN A 43 -5.48 11.06 1.29
C ASN A 43 -4.07 10.54 1.62
N PHE A 44 -3.89 9.23 1.81
CA PHE A 44 -2.57 8.67 2.06
C PHE A 44 -1.59 8.96 0.92
N ILE A 45 -1.98 8.70 -0.33
CA ILE A 45 -1.09 8.84 -1.47
C ILE A 45 -0.78 10.31 -1.77
N ASN A 46 -1.78 11.19 -1.77
CA ASN A 46 -1.56 12.59 -2.15
C ASN A 46 -1.14 13.49 -0.99
N GLU A 47 -1.51 13.20 0.25
CA GLU A 47 -1.10 14.03 1.39
C GLU A 47 0.20 13.53 2.01
N PHE A 48 0.48 12.22 1.98
CA PHE A 48 1.73 11.68 2.52
C PHE A 48 2.76 11.38 1.44
N LEU A 49 2.46 10.49 0.48
CA LEU A 49 3.49 10.07 -0.48
C LEU A 49 3.97 11.20 -1.41
N LEU A 50 3.12 12.17 -1.75
CA LEU A 50 3.56 13.35 -2.52
C LEU A 50 4.55 14.23 -1.76
N ASN A 51 4.50 14.26 -0.43
CA ASN A 51 5.40 15.06 0.38
C ASN A 51 6.77 14.39 0.59
N ILE A 52 6.89 13.10 0.24
CA ILE A 52 8.16 12.38 0.27
C ILE A 52 9.00 12.79 -0.94
N GLN A 53 10.30 13.00 -0.72
CA GLN A 53 11.22 13.42 -1.78
C GLN A 53 11.33 12.37 -2.90
N SER A 54 11.40 11.08 -2.56
CA SER A 54 11.47 9.98 -3.53
C SER A 54 11.08 8.66 -2.87
N LEU A 55 10.47 7.77 -3.64
CA LEU A 55 10.16 6.40 -3.24
C LEU A 55 11.27 5.40 -3.60
N ARG A 56 12.41 5.81 -4.19
CA ARG A 56 13.61 4.95 -4.37
C ARG A 56 13.35 3.50 -4.84
N LYS A 57 12.49 3.29 -5.84
CA LYS A 57 12.09 1.96 -6.35
C LYS A 57 11.26 1.09 -5.38
N THR A 58 10.78 1.65 -4.27
CA THR A 58 9.80 1.01 -3.39
C THR A 58 8.55 0.63 -4.19
N ILE A 59 8.04 -0.58 -3.93
CA ILE A 59 6.84 -1.13 -4.56
C ILE A 59 5.66 -0.89 -3.62
N VAL A 60 4.70 -0.09 -4.07
CA VAL A 60 3.42 0.15 -3.39
C VAL A 60 2.39 -0.83 -3.92
N ILE A 61 1.88 -1.70 -3.06
CA ILE A 61 0.86 -2.69 -3.36
C ILE A 61 -0.43 -2.28 -2.66
N ASP A 62 -1.43 -1.83 -3.42
CA ASP A 62 -2.70 -1.38 -2.86
C ASP A 62 -3.76 -2.48 -2.91
N PHE A 63 -4.19 -2.92 -1.74
CA PHE A 63 -5.25 -3.89 -1.54
C PHE A 63 -6.65 -3.26 -1.49
N THR A 64 -6.74 -1.93 -1.58
CA THR A 64 -8.01 -1.21 -1.52
C THR A 64 -8.79 -1.38 -2.81
N THR A 65 -10.05 -1.80 -2.72
CA THR A 65 -10.96 -1.78 -3.87
C THR A 65 -11.30 -0.33 -4.24
N SER A 66 -10.69 0.14 -5.32
CA SER A 66 -10.77 1.52 -5.78
C SER A 66 -11.45 1.63 -7.14
N ARG A 67 -11.86 2.85 -7.52
CA ARG A 67 -12.34 3.13 -8.88
C ARG A 67 -11.15 3.25 -9.83
N ILE A 68 -11.35 2.89 -11.10
CA ILE A 68 -10.29 2.92 -12.11
C ILE A 68 -9.60 4.28 -12.25
N ASP A 69 -10.36 5.38 -12.21
CA ASP A 69 -9.82 6.74 -12.30
C ASP A 69 -8.96 7.12 -11.09
N CYS A 70 -9.31 6.60 -9.90
CA CYS A 70 -8.47 6.74 -8.71
C CYS A 70 -7.18 5.93 -8.83
N VAL A 71 -7.27 4.68 -9.30
CA VAL A 71 -6.12 3.79 -9.48
C VAL A 71 -5.09 4.40 -10.45
N GLU A 72 -5.54 4.93 -11.59
CA GLU A 72 -4.67 5.61 -12.54
C GLU A 72 -3.96 6.83 -11.92
N LYS A 73 -4.69 7.62 -11.12
CA LYS A 73 -4.13 8.75 -10.37
C LYS A 73 -3.08 8.27 -9.36
N PHE A 74 -3.37 7.23 -8.58
CA PHE A 74 -2.47 6.67 -7.56
C PHE A 74 -1.18 6.16 -8.18
N LYS A 75 -1.30 5.37 -9.26
CA LYS A 75 -0.18 4.86 -10.04
C LYS A 75 0.73 5.99 -10.50
N LYS A 76 0.16 7.01 -11.15
CA LYS A 76 0.91 8.17 -11.64
C LYS A 76 1.64 8.89 -10.49
N THR A 77 0.99 9.09 -9.35
CA THR A 77 1.59 9.76 -8.19
C THR A 77 2.81 9.00 -7.67
N VAL A 78 2.69 7.67 -7.50
CA VAL A 78 3.78 6.82 -7.01
C VAL A 78 4.94 6.74 -8.01
N GLU A 79 4.64 6.59 -9.29
CA GLU A 79 5.65 6.47 -10.35
C GLU A 79 6.42 7.79 -10.56
N ILE A 80 5.78 8.96 -10.44
CA ILE A 80 6.47 10.27 -10.49
C ILE A 80 7.51 10.41 -9.37
N LYS A 81 7.32 9.71 -8.23
CA LYS A 81 8.29 9.68 -7.12
C LYS A 81 9.36 8.61 -7.28
N GLY A 82 9.35 7.88 -8.39
CA GLY A 82 10.30 6.81 -8.71
C GLY A 82 10.00 5.49 -8.00
N GLY A 83 8.78 5.30 -7.51
CA GLY A 83 8.29 4.00 -7.01
C GLY A 83 7.58 3.19 -8.10
N TYR A 84 7.12 2.00 -7.74
CA TYR A 84 6.24 1.18 -8.56
C TYR A 84 4.89 1.03 -7.88
N TYR A 85 3.81 1.10 -8.63
CA TYR A 85 2.47 0.92 -8.08
C TYR A 85 1.83 -0.33 -8.63
N ILE A 86 1.20 -1.09 -7.75
CA ILE A 86 0.46 -2.29 -8.12
C ILE A 86 -0.91 -2.26 -7.47
N GLU A 87 -1.94 -2.30 -8.31
CA GLU A 87 -3.31 -2.52 -7.87
C GLU A 87 -3.52 -4.03 -7.60
N ALA A 88 -3.99 -4.33 -6.39
CA ALA A 88 -4.10 -5.69 -5.89
C ALA A 88 -5.35 -5.92 -4.99
N PRO A 89 -6.58 -5.54 -5.41
CA PRO A 89 -7.78 -5.71 -4.59
C PRO A 89 -8.02 -7.18 -4.23
N PHE A 90 -8.61 -7.41 -3.05
CA PHE A 90 -8.87 -8.76 -2.56
C PHE A 90 -10.34 -9.04 -2.23
N THR A 91 -10.67 -10.32 -2.13
CA THR A 91 -11.96 -10.83 -1.62
C THR A 91 -11.74 -11.92 -0.58
N GLY A 92 -12.74 -12.15 0.29
CA GLY A 92 -12.70 -13.17 1.34
C GLY A 92 -13.04 -12.66 2.74
N GLY A 93 -13.13 -11.33 2.92
CA GLY A 93 -13.55 -10.70 4.17
C GLY A 93 -12.65 -11.04 5.37
N LYS A 94 -13.15 -10.79 6.59
CA LYS A 94 -12.36 -10.95 7.82
C LYS A 94 -12.02 -12.41 8.15
N LEU A 95 -12.90 -13.34 7.81
CA LEU A 95 -12.66 -14.77 8.06
C LEU A 95 -11.58 -15.28 7.10
N GLY A 96 -11.68 -14.96 5.81
CA GLY A 96 -10.67 -15.30 4.82
C GLY A 96 -9.30 -14.67 5.12
N SER A 97 -9.27 -13.42 5.60
CA SER A 97 -8.00 -12.80 6.01
C SER A 97 -7.38 -13.48 7.22
N ASN A 98 -8.19 -13.94 8.17
CA ASN A 98 -7.72 -14.66 9.35
C ASN A 98 -7.23 -16.08 9.04
N SER A 99 -7.80 -16.75 8.03
CA SER A 99 -7.44 -18.12 7.63
C SER A 99 -6.41 -18.20 6.49
N GLY A 100 -5.94 -17.06 5.97
CA GLY A 100 -5.02 -17.03 4.83
C GLY A 100 -5.67 -17.44 3.50
N GLN A 101 -6.99 -17.25 3.37
CA GLN A 101 -7.80 -17.66 2.22
C GLN A 101 -8.34 -16.46 1.42
N LEU A 102 -7.63 -15.33 1.45
CA LEU A 102 -7.99 -14.21 0.58
C LEU A 102 -7.61 -14.53 -0.87
N SER A 103 -8.52 -14.20 -1.79
CA SER A 103 -8.19 -14.14 -3.21
C SER A 103 -7.72 -12.73 -3.52
N ILE A 104 -6.49 -12.58 -4.03
CA ILE A 104 -5.88 -11.30 -4.41
C ILE A 104 -5.84 -11.25 -5.95
N PHE A 105 -6.37 -10.19 -6.54
CA PHE A 105 -6.34 -9.97 -7.98
C PHE A 105 -5.26 -8.95 -8.31
N PHE A 106 -4.22 -9.39 -9.01
CA PHE A 106 -3.05 -8.55 -9.27
C PHE A 106 -3.01 -8.11 -10.73
N HIS A 107 -2.81 -6.82 -10.96
CA HIS A 107 -2.52 -6.28 -12.28
C HIS A 107 -1.15 -5.62 -12.28
N ILE A 108 -0.23 -6.16 -13.08
CA ILE A 108 1.07 -5.54 -13.39
C ILE A 108 1.01 -5.10 -14.83
N ASP A 109 1.23 -3.82 -15.07
CA ASP A 109 1.55 -3.36 -16.41
C ASP A 109 2.98 -3.83 -16.72
N GLU A 110 3.14 -4.70 -17.71
CA GLU A 110 4.45 -5.00 -18.25
C GLU A 110 4.98 -3.72 -18.91
N GLY A 111 5.78 -2.95 -18.18
CA GLY A 111 6.46 -1.79 -18.74
C GLY A 111 7.27 -2.21 -19.97
N VAL A 112 7.05 -1.53 -21.10
CA VAL A 112 7.86 -1.67 -22.32
C VAL A 112 9.31 -1.36 -21.93
N ASN A 113 10.18 -2.36 -22.09
CA ASN A 113 11.63 -2.26 -21.88
C ASN A 113 12.26 -1.05 -22.58
#